data_AF-X6P7C9-F1
#
_entry.id   AF-X6P7C9-F1
#
_cell.length_a   1.000
_cell.length_b   1.000
_cell.length_c   1.000
_cell.angle_alpha   90.00
_cell.angle_beta   90.00
_cell.angle_gamma   90.00
#
_symmetry.space_group_name_H-M   'P 1'
#
loop_
_entity.id
_entity.type
_entity.pdbx_description
1 polymer ?
#
loop_
_entity_poly.entity_id
_entity_poly.type
_entity_poly.pdbx_seq_one_letter_code
_entity_poly.pdbx_strand_id
1 'polypeptide(L)'
;MMEEPFLLRMILTVLPSLMKQDFIGTKILKAQVYEAFNEQWIDIHVKNISNKLSELRVQTNFKKIKLAFQQYCQDLAFEMFFQGSQVATENDYKEYEYDNIWSKLDPTMEMEIKH
;
A
#
# COMPACT_ATOMS: atom_id res chain seq x y z
N MET A 1 -9.71 -12.67 -13.20
CA MET A 1 -10.96 -12.32 -12.48
C MET A 1 -10.78 -12.80 -11.06
N MET A 2 -11.00 -11.97 -10.03
CA MET A 2 -10.90 -12.47 -8.65
C MET A 2 -11.98 -13.51 -8.39
N GLU A 3 -11.58 -14.66 -7.86
CA GLU A 3 -12.48 -15.78 -7.60
C GLU A 3 -13.57 -15.36 -6.58
N GLU A 4 -14.79 -15.84 -6.77
CA GLU A 4 -15.95 -15.60 -5.90
C GLU A 4 -15.69 -15.71 -4.37
N PRO A 5 -14.87 -16.65 -3.85
CA PRO A 5 -14.57 -16.68 -2.41
C PRO A 5 -13.87 -15.41 -1.89
N PHE A 6 -13.11 -14.70 -2.72
CA PHE A 6 -12.40 -13.48 -2.32
C PHE A 6 -13.36 -12.28 -2.22
N LEU A 7 -14.23 -12.10 -3.22
CA LEU A 7 -15.14 -10.97 -3.24
C LEU A 7 -16.16 -11.02 -2.10
N LEU A 8 -16.71 -12.21 -1.82
CA LEU A 8 -17.62 -12.41 -0.69
C LEU A 8 -16.94 -12.08 0.65
N ARG A 9 -15.70 -12.55 0.82
CA ARG A 9 -14.91 -12.25 2.03
C ARG A 9 -14.64 -10.76 2.18
N MET A 10 -14.33 -10.05 1.10
CA MET A 10 -14.17 -8.60 1.14
C MET A 10 -15.46 -7.91 1.59
N ILE A 11 -16.59 -8.24 0.95
CA ILE A 11 -17.90 -7.67 1.31
C ILE A 11 -18.18 -7.89 2.79
N LEU A 12 -18.09 -9.13 3.28
CA LEU A 12 -18.37 -9.45 4.69
C LEU A 12 -17.44 -8.74 5.67
N THR A 13 -16.19 -8.45 5.26
CA THR A 13 -15.22 -7.73 6.10
C THR A 13 -15.62 -6.27 6.30
N VAL A 14 -16.08 -5.59 5.25
CA VAL A 14 -16.30 -4.13 5.29
C VAL A 14 -17.75 -3.73 5.48
N LEU A 15 -18.69 -4.64 5.22
CA LEU A 15 -20.12 -4.38 5.31
C LEU A 15 -20.54 -3.79 6.67
N PRO A 16 -20.06 -4.28 7.83
CA PRO A 16 -20.42 -3.68 9.12
C PRO A 16 -19.98 -2.22 9.25
N SER A 17 -18.82 -1.86 8.70
CA SER A 17 -18.31 -0.49 8.72
C SER A 17 -19.09 0.40 7.75
N LEU A 18 -19.38 -0.10 6.55
CA LEU A 18 -20.21 0.60 5.57
C LEU A 18 -21.62 0.85 6.12
N MET A 19 -22.26 -0.12 6.76
CA MET A 19 -23.61 0.06 7.32
C MET A 19 -23.69 1.13 8.43
N LYS A 20 -22.58 1.41 9.12
CA LYS A 20 -22.51 2.46 10.16
C LYS A 20 -22.37 3.88 9.59
N GLN A 21 -22.03 4.04 8.32
CA GLN A 21 -21.90 5.34 7.64
C GLN A 21 -23.25 5.86 7.09
N ASP A 22 -24.36 5.47 7.71
CA ASP A 22 -25.72 5.95 7.39
C ASP A 22 -26.18 5.73 5.94
N PHE A 23 -25.73 4.66 5.28
CA PHE A 23 -26.27 4.21 3.99
C PHE A 23 -27.70 3.60 4.09
N ILE A 24 -28.48 3.99 5.10
CA ILE A 24 -29.83 3.46 5.34
C ILE A 24 -30.70 3.79 4.12
N GLY A 25 -31.04 2.76 3.34
CA GLY A 25 -31.87 2.88 2.14
C GLY A 25 -31.14 3.11 0.82
N THR A 26 -29.80 3.15 0.80
CA THR A 26 -29.01 3.28 -0.45
C THR A 26 -28.33 1.97 -0.83
N LYS A 27 -28.25 1.70 -2.13
CA LYS A 27 -27.55 0.52 -2.65
C LYS A 27 -26.04 0.73 -2.52
N ILE A 28 -25.37 -0.15 -1.78
CA ILE A 28 -23.90 -0.18 -1.71
C ILE A 28 -23.37 -0.59 -3.08
N LEU A 29 -22.58 0.28 -3.68
CA LEU A 29 -21.92 0.04 -4.96
C LEU A 29 -20.68 -0.84 -4.75
N LYS A 30 -20.34 -1.62 -5.78
CA LYS A 30 -19.12 -2.43 -5.79
C LYS A 30 -17.89 -1.57 -5.47
N ALA A 31 -17.74 -0.41 -6.11
CA ALA A 31 -16.61 0.50 -5.88
C ALA A 31 -16.45 0.91 -4.39
N GLN A 32 -17.55 1.15 -3.68
CA GLN A 32 -17.53 1.53 -2.26
C GLN A 32 -17.03 0.39 -1.37
N VAL A 33 -17.35 -0.86 -1.73
CA VAL A 33 -16.79 -2.04 -1.06
C VAL A 33 -15.28 -2.12 -1.24
N TYR A 34 -14.79 -1.93 -2.48
CA TYR A 34 -13.34 -1.94 -2.76
C TYR A 34 -12.62 -0.80 -2.03
N GLU A 35 -13.20 0.40 -2.02
CA GLU A 35 -12.62 1.57 -1.36
C GLU A 35 -12.51 1.36 0.15
N ALA A 36 -13.61 0.99 0.81
CA ALA A 36 -13.61 0.74 2.25
C ALA A 36 -12.70 -0.42 2.63
N PHE A 37 -12.59 -1.44 1.79
CA PHE A 37 -11.68 -2.56 2.01
C PHE A 37 -10.23 -2.12 1.91
N ASN A 38 -9.87 -1.41 0.83
CA ASN A 38 -8.51 -0.92 0.64
C ASN A 38 -8.07 -0.03 1.79
N GLU A 39 -8.94 0.87 2.25
CA GLU A 39 -8.63 1.76 3.37
C GLU A 39 -8.35 0.98 4.66
N GLN A 40 -9.21 0.02 5.02
CA GLN A 40 -8.98 -0.84 6.18
C GLN A 40 -7.72 -1.70 6.04
N TRP A 41 -7.50 -2.26 4.85
CA TRP A 41 -6.33 -3.10 4.56
C TRP A 41 -5.04 -2.29 4.70
N ILE A 42 -4.99 -1.09 4.12
CA ILE A 42 -3.88 -0.15 4.28
C ILE A 42 -3.63 0.16 5.75
N ASP A 43 -4.67 0.52 6.52
CA ASP A 43 -4.51 0.86 7.93
C ASP A 43 -3.93 -0.28 8.76
N ILE A 44 -4.37 -1.51 8.52
CA ILE A 44 -3.84 -2.71 9.18
C ILE A 44 -2.35 -2.89 8.85
N HIS A 45 -1.96 -2.75 7.59
CA HIS A 45 -0.55 -2.93 7.19
C HIS A 45 0.34 -1.80 7.66
N VAL A 46 -0.11 -0.55 7.59
CA VAL A 46 0.62 0.59 8.14
C VAL A 46 0.84 0.41 9.64
N LYS A 47 -0.17 -0.06 10.38
CA LYS A 47 -0.03 -0.37 11.81
C LYS A 47 1.00 -1.48 12.05
N ASN A 48 1.00 -2.54 11.24
CA ASN A 48 1.98 -3.62 11.35
C ASN A 48 3.41 -3.13 11.06
N ILE A 49 3.59 -2.30 10.03
CA ILE A 49 4.87 -1.67 9.69
C ILE A 49 5.34 -0.78 10.84
N SER A 50 4.46 0.11 11.34
CA SER A 50 4.78 0.97 12.48
C SER A 50 5.17 0.16 13.73
N ASN A 51 4.47 -0.93 14.02
CA ASN A 51 4.79 -1.80 15.15
C ASN A 51 6.18 -2.45 14.98
N LYS A 52 6.47 -3.04 13.81
CA LYS A 52 7.77 -3.64 13.52
C LYS A 52 8.92 -2.62 13.60
N LEU A 53 8.71 -1.41 13.12
CA LEU A 53 9.70 -0.34 13.23
C LEU A 53 9.90 0.12 14.67
N SER A 54 8.83 0.10 15.48
CA SER A 54 8.94 0.40 16.92
C SER A 54 9.73 -0.66 17.70
N GLU A 55 9.66 -1.94 17.31
CA GLU A 55 10.51 -3.01 17.87
C GLU A 55 12.00 -2.70 17.65
N LEU A 56 12.32 -2.04 16.54
CA LEU A 56 13.66 -1.57 16.18
C LEU A 56 14.00 -0.18 16.76
N ARG A 57 13.13 0.38 17.63
CA ARG A 57 13.24 1.73 18.21
C ARG A 57 13.27 2.87 17.17
N VAL A 58 12.75 2.62 15.97
CA VAL A 58 12.62 3.65 14.93
C VAL A 58 11.32 4.41 15.16
N GLN A 59 11.42 5.70 15.46
CA GLN A 59 10.25 6.57 15.57
C GLN A 59 9.69 6.86 14.17
N THR A 60 8.41 6.56 13.97
CA THR A 60 7.76 6.77 12.68
C THR A 60 6.49 7.60 12.79
N ASN A 61 6.14 8.25 11.68
CA ASN A 61 4.88 8.98 11.57
C ASN A 61 3.89 8.14 10.77
N PHE A 62 2.85 7.66 11.45
CA PHE A 62 1.80 6.82 10.86
C PHE A 62 1.19 7.42 9.58
N LYS A 63 0.93 8.74 9.55
CA LYS A 63 0.37 9.43 8.38
C LYS A 63 1.33 9.42 7.20
N LYS A 64 2.63 9.59 7.45
CA LYS A 64 3.66 9.54 6.41
C LYS A 64 3.82 8.14 5.83
N ILE A 65 3.83 7.10 6.69
CA ILE A 65 3.89 5.70 6.23
C ILE A 65 2.64 5.39 5.40
N LYS A 66 1.45 5.78 5.86
CA LYS A 66 0.20 5.56 5.14
C LYS A 66 0.22 6.19 3.74
N LEU A 67 0.63 7.45 3.63
CA LEU A 67 0.72 8.14 2.36
C LEU A 67 1.72 7.46 1.41
N ALA A 68 2.91 7.13 1.90
CA ALA A 68 3.95 6.46 1.10
C ALA A 68 3.50 5.06 0.65
N PHE A 69 2.85 4.30 1.53
CA PHE A 69 2.33 2.97 1.22
C PHE A 69 1.18 3.02 0.21
N GLN A 70 0.28 4.00 0.33
CA GLN A 70 -0.78 4.25 -0.66
C GLN A 70 -0.20 4.56 -2.03
N GLN A 71 0.79 5.45 -2.11
CA GLN A 71 1.44 5.81 -3.36
C GLN A 71 2.11 4.58 -3.99
N TYR A 72 2.87 3.82 -3.21
CA TYR A 72 3.49 2.58 -3.67
C TYR A 72 2.47 1.59 -4.27
N CYS A 73 1.34 1.37 -3.60
CA CYS A 73 0.29 0.49 -4.11
C CYS A 73 -0.33 1.01 -5.42
N GLN A 74 -0.48 2.33 -5.57
CA GLN A 74 -1.01 2.95 -6.79
C GLN A 74 -0.03 2.82 -7.95
N ASP A 75 1.25 3.12 -7.71
CA ASP A 75 2.31 3.02 -8.71
C ASP A 75 2.42 1.57 -9.20
N LEU A 76 2.47 0.61 -8.27
CA LEU A 76 2.53 -0.81 -8.60
C LEU A 76 1.28 -1.27 -9.36
N ALA A 77 0.08 -0.82 -8.98
CA ALA A 77 -1.14 -1.15 -9.68
C ALA A 77 -1.14 -0.60 -11.12
N PHE A 78 -0.58 0.60 -11.31
CA PHE A 78 -0.44 1.21 -12.62
C PHE A 78 0.55 0.44 -13.51
N GLU A 79 1.70 0.04 -12.95
CA GLU A 79 2.68 -0.80 -13.65
C GLU A 79 2.09 -2.15 -14.06
N MET A 80 1.44 -2.86 -13.12
CA MET A 80 0.76 -4.13 -13.40
C MET A 80 -0.32 -3.98 -14.48
N PHE A 81 -1.10 -2.89 -14.42
CA PHE A 81 -2.11 -2.59 -15.42
C PHE A 81 -1.48 -2.37 -16.81
N PHE A 82 -0.40 -1.60 -16.89
CA PHE A 82 0.32 -1.34 -18.14
C PHE A 82 0.94 -2.61 -18.74
N GLN A 83 1.52 -3.46 -17.88
CA GLN A 83 2.09 -4.75 -18.28
C GLN A 83 1.01 -5.80 -18.64
N GLY A 84 -0.25 -5.56 -18.28
CA GLY A 84 -1.33 -6.54 -18.42
C GLY A 84 -1.17 -7.77 -17.51
N SER A 85 -0.33 -7.68 -16.46
CA SER A 85 -0.13 -8.75 -15.48
C SER A 85 -0.91 -8.45 -14.20
N GLN A 86 -1.48 -9.48 -13.59
CA GLN A 86 -2.13 -9.37 -12.27
C GLN A 86 -1.18 -9.69 -11.12
N VAL A 87 0.06 -10.08 -11.44
CA VAL A 87 1.09 -10.44 -10.48
C VAL A 87 2.29 -9.53 -10.73
N ALA A 88 2.74 -8.87 -9.66
CA ALA A 88 4.01 -8.18 -9.68
C ALA A 88 5.12 -9.23 -9.85
N THR A 89 5.65 -9.31 -11.06
CA THR A 89 6.86 -10.07 -11.38
C THR A 89 8.03 -9.11 -11.44
N GLU A 90 9.23 -9.57 -11.06
CA GLU A 90 10.45 -8.81 -11.37
C GLU A 90 10.46 -8.50 -12.86
N ASN A 91 10.63 -7.22 -13.18
CA ASN A 91 10.44 -6.72 -14.52
C ASN A 91 11.69 -7.07 -15.33
N ASP A 92 11.61 -8.05 -16.24
CA ASP A 92 12.67 -8.34 -17.23
C ASP A 92 12.79 -7.25 -18.31
N TYR A 93 11.95 -6.21 -18.24
CA TYR A 93 11.98 -5.07 -19.15
C TYR A 93 13.24 -4.21 -18.93
N LYS A 94 14.27 -4.53 -19.72
CA LYS A 94 15.42 -3.65 -19.98
C LYS A 94 15.03 -2.50 -20.91
N GLU A 95 14.30 -1.51 -20.42
CA GLU A 95 14.06 -0.21 -21.08
C GLU A 95 13.13 0.58 -20.14
N TYR A 96 13.48 1.69 -19.49
CA TYR A 96 14.42 2.77 -19.78
C TYR A 96 15.03 3.26 -18.45
N GLU A 97 16.35 3.36 -18.42
CA GLU A 97 17.15 4.39 -17.72
C GLU A 97 16.38 5.36 -16.78
N TYR A 98 15.99 4.91 -15.59
CA TYR A 98 15.73 5.79 -14.44
C TYR A 98 16.84 5.57 -13.39
N ASP A 99 18.08 5.65 -13.87
CA ASP A 99 19.33 5.46 -13.11
C ASP A 99 19.57 6.46 -11.97
N ASN A 100 18.60 7.31 -11.61
CA ASN A 100 18.85 8.47 -10.75
C ASN A 100 18.05 8.58 -9.45
N ILE A 101 17.15 7.64 -9.12
CA ILE A 101 16.34 7.79 -7.88
C ILE A 101 16.55 6.64 -6.89
N TRP A 102 16.72 5.40 -7.33
CA TRP A 102 16.87 4.25 -6.40
C TRP A 102 18.31 3.95 -5.97
N SER A 103 19.29 4.64 -6.55
CA SER A 103 20.73 4.46 -6.27
C SER A 103 21.31 5.47 -5.26
N LYS A 104 20.50 6.37 -4.69
CA LYS A 104 20.95 7.19 -3.56
C LYS A 104 21.00 6.34 -2.30
N LEU A 105 22.11 5.61 -2.17
CA LEU A 105 22.66 5.12 -0.91
C LEU A 105 22.48 6.18 0.18
N ASP A 106 22.24 5.72 1.41
CA ASP A 106 22.24 6.57 2.59
C ASP A 106 23.44 7.52 2.56
N PRO A 107 23.26 8.81 2.91
CA PRO A 107 24.36 9.75 2.93
C PRO A 107 25.46 9.20 3.83
N THR A 108 26.65 8.97 3.26
CA THR A 108 27.83 8.56 4.00
C THR A 108 28.11 9.61 5.08
N MET A 109 27.88 9.23 6.33
CA MET A 109 28.19 10.04 7.49
C MET A 109 29.71 10.12 7.60
N GLU A 110 30.30 11.22 7.13
CA GLU A 110 31.73 11.50 7.31
C GLU A 110 32.03 11.58 8.82
N MET A 111 32.64 10.53 9.37
CA MET A 111 33.26 10.61 10.68
C MET A 111 34.56 11.38 10.55
N GLU A 112 34.57 12.64 10.99
CA GLU A 112 35.81 13.37 11.26
C GLU A 112 36.62 12.62 12.33
N ILE A 113 37.67 11.91 11.89
CA ILE A 113 38.70 11.42 12.81
C ILE A 113 39.60 12.62 13.12
N LYS A 114 39.40 13.23 14.29
CA LYS A 114 40.32 14.24 14.83
C LYS A 114 41.56 13.53 15.37
N HIS A 115 42.71 13.86 14.79
CA HIS A 115 44.04 13.54 15.32
C HIS A 115 44.43 14.50 16.46
#